data_AF-A0A6P2B0R8-F1
#
_entry.id   AF-A0A6P2B0R8-F1
#
_cell.length_a   1.000
_cell.length_b   1.000
_cell.length_c   1.000
_cell.angle_alpha   90.00
_cell.angle_beta   90.00
_cell.angle_gamma   90.00
#
_symmetry.space_group_name_H-M   'P 1'
#
loop_
_entity.id
_entity.type
_entity.pdbx_description
1 polymer ?
#
loop_
_entity_poly.entity_id
_entity_poly.type
_entity_poly.pdbx_seq_one_letter_code
_entity_poly.pdbx_strand_id
1 'polypeptide(L)'
;MKRFILFSLLFSSQFLFSQQNLAVMSADSLFITADSARGQLQWQISYDSVTWAALPGQQSLVLQTVADSFPAYIRLEILEGDCDPWYSEVLLLTESTPLQCGVDSISHGFVVGFQPSSAAVFAFRTYSTVLANWTGPGGDKCWLKMNLGATTEASSATDISDAAAGWFFQFNRAQGYVNDGTTRTPNTPWINPINELLNWQSASDPCTQLLGADWRIPTQPEWNAFLNAPTSQGGVGGASGLLSDAYASTLKIHAGGNLSGGDGSVQNRGNFGLFWSSEQNSNNTAGSFRFSPIGSFPVNATKNFAYPLRCICDCQ
;
A
#
# COMPACT_ATOMS: atom_id res chain seq x y z
N MET A 1 6.96 9.39 13.42
CA MET A 1 5.68 9.06 14.09
C MET A 1 5.91 7.81 14.95
N LYS A 2 5.74 7.86 16.28
CA LYS A 2 6.00 6.68 17.15
C LYS A 2 4.95 5.60 16.88
N ARG A 3 5.35 4.42 16.40
CA ARG A 3 4.42 3.30 16.14
C ARG A 3 4.42 2.33 17.32
N PHE A 4 3.24 1.80 17.63
CA PHE A 4 3.05 0.75 18.62
C PHE A 4 3.02 -0.59 17.90
N ILE A 5 3.94 -1.50 18.26
CA ILE A 5 4.06 -2.81 17.61
C ILE A 5 3.94 -3.90 18.69
N LEU A 6 2.96 -4.80 18.52
CA LEU A 6 2.70 -5.96 19.38
C LEU A 6 3.10 -7.24 18.65
N PHE A 7 3.90 -8.10 19.30
CA PHE A 7 4.42 -9.34 18.71
C PHE A 7 4.43 -10.50 19.73
N SER A 8 4.18 -11.75 19.29
CA SER A 8 4.11 -12.96 20.16
C SER A 8 5.17 -13.98 19.78
N LEU A 9 5.84 -14.57 20.77
CA LEU A 9 6.82 -15.65 20.63
C LEU A 9 6.20 -17.01 21.04
N LEU A 10 6.25 -17.97 20.12
CA LEU A 10 5.77 -19.34 20.31
C LEU A 10 6.88 -20.26 20.85
N PHE A 11 6.54 -21.17 21.77
CA PHE A 11 7.41 -22.27 22.18
C PHE A 11 7.01 -23.56 21.45
N SER A 12 7.91 -24.14 20.64
CA SER A 12 7.69 -25.44 19.99
C SER A 12 8.49 -26.55 20.68
N SER A 13 7.90 -27.73 20.85
CA SER A 13 8.53 -28.89 21.50
C SER A 13 9.38 -29.74 20.55
N GLN A 14 9.74 -29.22 19.37
CA GLN A 14 10.67 -29.86 18.44
C GLN A 14 11.82 -28.90 18.13
N PHE A 15 13.05 -29.38 18.32
CA PHE A 15 14.29 -28.63 18.11
C PHE A 15 14.45 -28.18 16.65
N LEU A 16 13.84 -27.05 16.31
CA LEU A 16 14.17 -26.20 15.19
C LEU A 16 14.00 -24.76 15.68
N PHE A 17 15.06 -24.18 16.25
CA PHE A 17 15.05 -22.76 16.55
C PHE A 17 15.00 -22.00 15.22
N SER A 18 13.87 -21.36 14.91
CA SER A 18 13.72 -20.54 13.73
C SER A 18 13.93 -19.09 14.14
N GLN A 19 14.96 -18.45 13.59
CA GLN A 19 15.13 -17.01 13.71
C GLN A 19 13.91 -16.29 13.13
N GLN A 20 13.27 -15.45 13.93
CA GLN A 20 12.19 -14.58 13.48
C GLN A 20 12.77 -13.20 13.20
N ASN A 21 12.37 -12.55 12.10
CA ASN A 21 12.86 -11.22 11.74
C ASN A 21 11.73 -10.19 11.84
N LEU A 22 12.01 -9.05 12.47
CA LEU A 22 11.11 -7.93 12.64
C LEU A 22 11.83 -6.63 12.26
N ALA A 23 11.36 -5.97 11.20
CA ALA A 23 11.85 -4.66 10.81
C ALA A 23 11.05 -3.55 11.51
N VAL A 24 11.74 -2.61 12.17
CA VAL A 24 11.13 -1.51 12.93
C VAL A 24 11.91 -0.22 12.73
N MET A 25 11.28 0.94 12.92
CA MET A 25 12.00 2.21 12.85
C MET A 25 12.77 2.46 14.15
N SER A 26 13.85 3.22 14.05
CA SER A 26 14.53 3.74 15.24
C SER A 26 13.56 4.55 16.11
N ALA A 27 13.65 4.35 17.43
CA ALA A 27 12.78 4.89 18.47
C ALA A 27 11.33 4.34 18.54
N ASP A 28 10.99 3.28 17.77
CA ASP A 28 9.71 2.60 17.95
C ASP A 28 9.62 1.89 19.31
N SER A 29 8.42 1.89 19.90
CA SER A 29 8.15 1.17 21.15
C SER A 29 7.71 -0.26 20.84
N LEU A 30 8.43 -1.23 21.40
CA LEU A 30 8.22 -2.64 21.18
C LEU A 30 7.51 -3.28 22.39
N PHE A 31 6.49 -4.07 22.10
CA PHE A 31 5.84 -4.96 23.06
C PHE A 31 5.95 -6.41 22.55
N ILE A 32 6.85 -7.18 23.16
CA ILE A 32 7.10 -8.58 22.80
C ILE A 32 6.53 -9.44 23.91
N THR A 33 5.65 -10.38 23.56
CA THR A 33 4.98 -11.26 24.52
C THR A 33 5.44 -12.70 24.34
N ALA A 34 5.74 -13.39 25.43
CA ALA A 34 5.90 -14.83 25.47
C ALA A 34 4.56 -15.48 25.87
N ASP A 35 4.11 -16.49 25.12
CA ASP A 35 2.78 -17.08 25.31
C ASP A 35 2.60 -17.72 26.69
N SER A 36 3.60 -18.47 27.16
CA SER A 36 3.67 -19.00 28.51
C SER A 36 5.10 -19.43 28.84
N ALA A 37 5.53 -19.22 30.08
CA ALA A 37 6.80 -19.72 30.61
C ALA A 37 6.65 -20.01 32.11
N ARG A 38 7.44 -20.96 32.62
CA ARG A 38 7.53 -21.30 34.05
C ARG A 38 8.98 -21.20 34.49
N GLY A 39 9.21 -20.55 35.62
CA GLY A 39 10.55 -20.25 36.13
C GLY A 39 10.78 -18.75 36.27
N GLN A 40 11.99 -18.38 36.64
CA GLN A 40 12.47 -17.01 36.63
C GLN A 40 12.72 -16.57 35.18
N LEU A 41 12.20 -15.41 34.82
CA LEU A 41 12.25 -14.87 33.47
C LEU A 41 13.24 -13.73 33.41
N GLN A 42 14.05 -13.69 32.34
CA GLN A 42 14.95 -12.57 32.08
C GLN A 42 15.08 -12.35 30.58
N TRP A 43 14.57 -11.23 30.08
CA TRP A 43 14.84 -10.86 28.69
C TRP A 43 16.31 -10.49 28.51
N GLN A 44 16.89 -10.93 27.41
CA GLN A 44 18.27 -10.64 27.02
C GLN A 44 18.32 -10.02 25.63
N ILE A 45 19.32 -9.17 25.43
CA ILE A 45 19.64 -8.54 24.15
C ILE A 45 21.08 -8.85 23.75
N SER A 46 21.33 -8.98 22.46
CA SER A 46 22.65 -9.07 21.85
C SER A 46 22.69 -8.19 20.61
N TYR A 47 23.87 -7.66 20.25
CA TYR A 47 24.08 -6.89 19.02
C TYR A 47 24.93 -7.64 17.98
N ASP A 48 25.48 -8.78 18.37
CA ASP A 48 26.39 -9.62 17.55
C ASP A 48 25.89 -11.07 17.43
N SER A 49 24.73 -11.40 18.03
CA SER A 49 24.16 -12.75 18.21
C SER A 49 24.96 -13.72 19.08
N VAL A 50 26.08 -13.27 19.66
CA VAL A 50 27.03 -14.11 20.41
C VAL A 50 27.08 -13.69 21.87
N THR A 51 27.22 -12.40 22.13
CA THR A 51 27.34 -11.81 23.45
C THR A 51 25.96 -11.32 23.90
N TRP A 52 25.43 -11.91 24.97
CA TRP A 52 24.10 -11.62 25.50
C TRP A 52 24.18 -10.85 26.81
N ALA A 53 23.38 -9.79 26.93
CA ALA A 53 23.24 -8.98 28.13
C ALA A 53 21.78 -8.98 28.62
N ALA A 54 21.59 -9.03 29.94
CA ALA A 54 20.26 -8.92 30.54
C ALA A 54 19.68 -7.51 30.35
N LEU A 55 18.41 -7.42 29.93
CA LEU A 55 17.66 -6.17 29.91
C LEU A 55 17.16 -5.86 31.33
N PRO A 56 17.62 -4.78 31.98
CA PRO A 56 17.30 -4.51 33.38
C PRO A 56 15.80 -4.38 33.65
N GLY A 57 15.31 -5.09 34.67
CA GLY A 57 13.90 -5.03 35.10
C GLY A 57 12.91 -5.77 34.19
N GLN A 58 13.37 -6.38 33.10
CA GLN A 58 12.51 -7.10 32.15
C GLN A 58 12.40 -8.58 32.53
N GLN A 59 11.57 -8.86 33.53
CA GLN A 59 11.39 -10.20 34.14
C GLN A 59 9.94 -10.72 34.05
N SER A 60 9.18 -10.20 33.08
CA SER A 60 7.80 -10.58 32.82
C SER A 60 7.69 -11.34 31.50
N LEU A 61 6.53 -11.96 31.26
CA LEU A 61 6.18 -12.52 29.95
C LEU A 61 6.09 -11.45 28.86
N VAL A 62 5.95 -10.18 29.24
CA VAL A 62 5.94 -9.04 28.31
C VAL A 62 7.24 -8.26 28.47
N LEU A 63 7.98 -8.12 27.37
CA LEU A 63 9.06 -7.16 27.21
C LEU A 63 8.50 -5.87 26.64
N GLN A 64 8.75 -4.77 27.33
CA GLN A 64 8.54 -3.43 26.82
C GLN A 64 9.89 -2.72 26.67
N THR A 65 10.27 -2.40 25.44
CA THR A 65 11.54 -1.72 25.15
C THR A 65 11.40 -0.75 23.97
N VAL A 66 12.46 0.01 23.69
CA VAL A 66 12.57 0.87 22.51
C VAL A 66 13.60 0.26 21.57
N ALA A 67 13.32 0.29 20.27
CA ALA A 67 14.28 -0.13 19.24
C ALA A 67 15.17 1.06 18.88
N ASP A 68 16.40 1.13 19.40
CA ASP A 68 17.30 2.27 19.20
C ASP A 68 18.65 1.91 18.56
N SER A 69 18.98 0.63 18.50
CA SER A 69 20.24 0.10 18.00
C SER A 69 19.99 -1.17 17.18
N PHE A 70 20.65 -1.28 16.02
CA PHE A 70 20.45 -2.38 15.08
C PHE A 70 21.78 -2.90 14.51
N PRO A 71 21.86 -4.18 14.11
CA PRO A 71 20.88 -5.22 14.39
C PRO A 71 20.82 -5.53 15.89
N ALA A 72 19.64 -5.90 16.40
CA ALA A 72 19.50 -6.37 17.77
C ALA A 72 18.85 -7.75 17.78
N TYR A 73 19.32 -8.62 18.65
CA TYR A 73 18.83 -9.97 18.84
C TYR A 73 18.21 -10.04 20.23
N ILE A 74 16.95 -10.42 20.33
CA ILE A 74 16.22 -10.50 21.59
C ILE A 74 15.82 -11.95 21.83
N ARG A 75 16.01 -12.42 23.07
CA ARG A 75 15.51 -13.72 23.54
C ARG A 75 15.08 -13.62 24.99
N LEU A 76 14.24 -14.57 25.41
CA LEU A 76 13.87 -14.78 26.80
C LEU A 76 14.71 -15.91 27.38
N GLU A 77 15.40 -15.65 28.48
CA GLU A 77 16.01 -16.66 29.35
C GLU A 77 15.02 -17.10 30.41
N ILE A 78 14.94 -18.41 30.64
CA ILE A 78 14.06 -19.04 31.62
C ILE A 78 14.91 -19.94 32.52
N LEU A 79 14.90 -19.67 33.82
CA LEU A 79 15.63 -20.44 34.81
C LEU A 79 14.65 -21.10 35.80
N GLU A 80 14.70 -22.43 35.90
CA GLU A 80 13.86 -23.19 36.83
C GLU A 80 14.73 -23.88 37.91
N GLY A 81 14.75 -23.28 39.11
CA GLY A 81 15.58 -23.77 40.22
C GLY A 81 17.07 -23.68 39.90
N ASP A 82 17.79 -24.78 40.15
CA ASP A 82 19.24 -24.90 39.91
C ASP A 82 19.55 -25.57 38.55
N CYS A 83 18.57 -25.66 37.65
CA CYS A 83 18.76 -26.22 36.31
C CYS A 83 19.52 -25.25 35.40
N ASP A 84 20.08 -25.77 34.30
CA ASP A 84 20.62 -24.92 33.24
C ASP A 84 19.50 -24.05 32.61
N PRO A 85 19.80 -22.80 32.21
CA PRO A 85 18.82 -21.91 31.62
C PRO A 85 18.33 -22.42 30.26
N TRP A 86 17.04 -22.26 30.02
CA TRP A 86 16.41 -22.45 28.73
C TRP A 86 16.23 -21.11 28.03
N TYR A 87 16.33 -21.11 26.70
CA TYR A 87 16.18 -19.92 25.88
C TYR A 87 15.01 -20.06 24.91
N SER A 88 14.28 -18.97 24.71
CA SER A 88 13.31 -18.87 23.62
C SER A 88 13.99 -18.84 22.25
N GLU A 89 13.16 -18.82 21.21
CA GLU A 89 13.56 -18.37 19.87
C GLU A 89 14.22 -16.98 19.92
N VAL A 90 15.10 -16.72 18.96
CA VAL A 90 15.76 -15.42 18.79
C VAL A 90 14.97 -14.56 17.80
N LEU A 91 14.55 -13.38 18.27
CA LEU A 91 14.00 -12.33 17.43
C LEU A 91 15.14 -11.42 16.95
N LEU A 92 15.37 -11.39 15.65
CA LEU A 92 16.21 -10.39 14.99
C LEU A 92 15.39 -9.13 14.73
N LEU A 93 15.86 -8.01 15.25
CA LEU A 93 15.40 -6.68 14.92
C LEU A 93 16.34 -6.07 13.89
N THR A 94 15.78 -5.62 12.77
CA THR A 94 16.49 -4.84 11.75
C THR A 94 15.93 -3.43 11.67
N GLU A 95 16.79 -2.46 11.35
CA GLU A 95 16.35 -1.09 11.10
C GLU A 95 15.55 -1.04 9.80
N SER A 96 14.32 -0.53 9.87
CA SER A 96 13.56 -0.12 8.70
C SER A 96 13.96 1.30 8.33
N THR A 97 14.45 1.51 7.12
CA THR A 97 14.62 2.86 6.58
C THR A 97 13.27 3.43 6.13
N PRO A 98 13.04 4.75 6.25
CA PRO A 98 11.88 5.38 5.64
C PRO A 98 11.87 5.16 4.13
N LEU A 99 10.69 5.04 3.54
CA LEU A 99 10.51 4.93 2.09
C LEU A 99 11.13 6.16 1.39
N GLN A 100 12.17 5.96 0.59
CA GLN A 100 12.76 7.02 -0.22
C GLN A 100 12.02 7.11 -1.56
N CYS A 101 11.09 8.05 -1.67
CA CYS A 101 10.28 8.27 -2.87
C CYS A 101 11.12 8.51 -4.13
N GLY A 102 10.77 7.80 -5.21
CA GLY A 102 11.50 7.87 -6.48
C GLY A 102 12.73 6.95 -6.54
N VAL A 103 13.11 6.33 -5.43
CA VAL A 103 14.21 5.35 -5.36
C VAL A 103 13.67 3.98 -4.97
N ASP A 104 12.90 3.93 -3.89
CA ASP A 104 12.34 2.68 -3.38
C ASP A 104 11.04 2.32 -4.09
N SER A 105 10.78 1.02 -4.14
CA SER A 105 9.50 0.47 -4.56
C SER A 105 8.70 0.00 -3.36
N ILE A 106 7.37 0.13 -3.42
CA ILE A 106 6.46 -0.41 -2.41
C ILE A 106 5.81 -1.68 -2.94
N SER A 107 5.60 -2.67 -2.08
CA SER A 107 4.99 -3.94 -2.48
C SER A 107 3.89 -4.35 -1.53
N HIS A 108 2.95 -5.15 -2.03
CA HIS A 108 2.05 -5.93 -1.17
C HIS A 108 2.07 -7.40 -1.60
N GLY A 109 1.73 -8.28 -0.67
CA GLY A 109 1.51 -9.69 -0.91
C GLY A 109 0.03 -10.05 -0.89
N PHE A 110 -0.23 -11.32 -0.62
CA PHE A 110 -1.58 -11.86 -0.42
C PHE A 110 -2.29 -11.14 0.74
N VAL A 111 -3.49 -10.63 0.49
CA VAL A 111 -4.35 -10.02 1.51
C VAL A 111 -5.66 -10.78 1.60
N VAL A 112 -5.90 -11.44 2.74
CA VAL A 112 -7.10 -12.24 3.00
C VAL A 112 -8.35 -11.40 2.77
N GLY A 113 -9.31 -11.92 1.99
CA GLY A 113 -10.59 -11.25 1.75
C GLY A 113 -10.54 -10.05 0.80
N PHE A 114 -9.35 -9.63 0.36
CA PHE A 114 -9.19 -8.55 -0.61
C PHE A 114 -8.99 -9.12 -2.01
N GLN A 115 -9.97 -9.01 -2.89
CA GLN A 115 -9.87 -9.52 -4.26
C GLN A 115 -9.37 -8.42 -5.22
N PRO A 116 -8.52 -8.74 -6.20
CA PRO A 116 -8.07 -10.09 -6.57
C PRO A 116 -6.85 -10.58 -5.77
N SER A 117 -6.23 -9.76 -4.91
CA SER A 117 -5.01 -10.11 -4.13
C SER A 117 -5.09 -11.44 -3.34
N SER A 118 -6.28 -11.83 -2.90
CA SER A 118 -6.54 -13.11 -2.25
C SER A 118 -6.55 -14.33 -3.19
N ALA A 119 -6.08 -14.17 -4.43
CA ALA A 119 -5.71 -15.27 -5.32
C ALA A 119 -4.21 -15.19 -5.64
N ALA A 120 -3.51 -16.33 -5.59
CA ALA A 120 -2.05 -16.40 -5.65
C ALA A 120 -1.42 -15.67 -6.85
N VAL A 121 -2.06 -15.71 -8.02
CA VAL A 121 -1.58 -15.05 -9.25
C VAL A 121 -1.64 -13.50 -9.19
N PHE A 122 -2.45 -12.95 -8.29
CA PHE A 122 -2.63 -11.51 -8.09
C PHE A 122 -2.07 -11.02 -6.75
N ALA A 123 -1.57 -11.92 -5.90
CA ALA A 123 -1.13 -11.62 -4.54
C ALA A 123 0.06 -10.65 -4.51
N PHE A 124 1.09 -10.91 -5.29
CA PHE A 124 2.34 -10.14 -5.22
C PHE A 124 2.35 -9.04 -6.27
N ARG A 125 2.51 -7.81 -5.80
CA ARG A 125 2.69 -6.63 -6.65
C ARG A 125 3.76 -5.73 -6.07
N THR A 126 4.57 -5.16 -6.95
CA THR A 126 5.64 -4.22 -6.62
C THR A 126 5.47 -3.00 -7.52
N TYR A 127 5.52 -1.82 -6.91
CA TYR A 127 5.24 -0.56 -7.56
C TYR A 127 6.41 0.39 -7.38
N SER A 128 6.89 0.91 -8.51
CA SER A 128 7.78 2.06 -8.54
C SER A 128 7.09 3.30 -7.94
N THR A 129 7.81 4.03 -7.09
CA THR A 129 7.34 5.29 -6.53
C THR A 129 7.93 6.48 -7.26
N VAL A 130 7.34 7.66 -7.06
CA VAL A 130 7.87 8.92 -7.55
C VAL A 130 7.54 10.05 -6.58
N LEU A 131 8.46 10.99 -6.40
CA LEU A 131 8.21 12.22 -5.66
C LEU A 131 7.56 13.25 -6.59
N ALA A 132 6.36 13.72 -6.23
CA ALA A 132 5.69 14.80 -6.94
C ALA A 132 6.45 16.12 -6.77
N ASN A 133 6.61 16.87 -7.85
CA ASN A 133 7.41 18.10 -7.90
C ASN A 133 6.62 19.37 -8.26
N TRP A 134 5.29 19.29 -8.28
CA TRP A 134 4.43 20.45 -8.47
C TRP A 134 4.11 21.15 -7.15
N THR A 135 3.80 22.44 -7.21
CA THR A 135 3.35 23.19 -6.04
C THR A 135 1.87 22.91 -5.72
N GLY A 136 1.55 22.79 -4.44
CA GLY A 136 0.18 22.68 -3.93
C GLY A 136 -0.20 21.28 -3.45
N PRO A 137 -1.50 20.99 -3.28
CA PRO A 137 -1.97 19.70 -2.79
C PRO A 137 -1.36 18.52 -3.57
N GLY A 138 -0.82 17.54 -2.86
CA GLY A 138 -0.25 16.34 -3.46
C GLY A 138 1.14 16.54 -4.06
N GLY A 139 1.60 17.79 -4.16
CA GLY A 139 3.00 18.14 -4.40
C GLY A 139 3.87 17.74 -3.22
N ASP A 140 5.14 17.46 -3.49
CA ASP A 140 6.14 17.00 -2.51
C ASP A 140 5.74 15.73 -1.75
N LYS A 141 4.78 14.96 -2.29
CA LYS A 141 4.34 13.66 -1.75
C LYS A 141 4.83 12.50 -2.60
N CYS A 142 4.86 11.32 -1.99
CA CYS A 142 5.09 10.07 -2.68
C CYS A 142 3.85 9.64 -3.46
N TRP A 143 4.03 9.23 -4.70
CA TRP A 143 2.98 8.66 -5.54
C TRP A 143 3.43 7.33 -6.14
N LEU A 144 2.45 6.47 -6.46
CA LEU A 144 2.71 5.38 -7.37
C LEU A 144 2.88 5.89 -8.81
N LYS A 145 3.96 5.46 -9.45
CA LYS A 145 4.23 5.75 -10.86
C LYS A 145 3.57 4.77 -11.84
N MET A 146 2.81 3.81 -11.30
CA MET A 146 1.97 2.87 -12.04
C MET A 146 0.61 2.69 -11.34
N ASN A 147 -0.37 2.11 -12.04
CA ASN A 147 -1.70 1.88 -11.48
C ASN A 147 -1.65 0.79 -10.39
N LEU A 148 -2.48 0.92 -9.35
CA LEU A 148 -2.61 -0.15 -8.35
C LEU A 148 -3.04 -1.46 -9.04
N GLY A 149 -2.37 -2.56 -8.71
CA GLY A 149 -2.58 -3.87 -9.31
C GLY A 149 -1.82 -4.14 -10.62
N ALA A 150 -1.17 -3.13 -11.20
CA ALA A 150 -0.35 -3.31 -12.41
C ALA A 150 0.91 -4.13 -12.10
N THR A 151 1.43 -4.83 -13.11
CA THR A 151 2.69 -5.61 -13.02
C THR A 151 3.84 -4.93 -13.75
N THR A 152 3.57 -3.90 -14.55
CA THR A 152 4.58 -3.10 -15.25
C THR A 152 4.19 -1.63 -15.25
N GLU A 153 5.18 -0.73 -15.28
CA GLU A 153 4.92 0.65 -15.71
C GLU A 153 4.40 0.65 -17.15
N ALA A 154 3.52 1.60 -17.48
CA ALA A 154 3.07 1.77 -18.85
C ALA A 154 4.25 2.15 -19.76
N SER A 155 4.30 1.55 -20.95
CA SER A 155 5.34 1.75 -21.95
C SER A 155 5.07 2.95 -22.87
N SER A 156 3.81 3.37 -22.98
CA SER A 156 3.38 4.53 -23.74
C SER A 156 2.10 5.15 -23.17
N ALA A 157 1.75 6.35 -23.66
CA ALA A 157 0.50 7.03 -23.29
C ALA A 157 -0.76 6.21 -23.64
N THR A 158 -0.66 5.32 -24.63
CA THR A 158 -1.76 4.51 -25.16
C THR A 158 -1.57 3.02 -24.90
N ASP A 159 -0.75 2.64 -23.92
CA ASP A 159 -0.53 1.25 -23.52
C ASP A 159 -1.87 0.58 -23.13
N ILE A 160 -2.25 -0.46 -23.88
CA ILE A 160 -3.52 -1.19 -23.70
C ILE A 160 -3.35 -2.50 -22.94
N SER A 161 -2.14 -2.82 -22.50
CA SER A 161 -1.86 -4.06 -21.79
C SER A 161 -2.62 -4.12 -20.47
N ASP A 162 -3.11 -5.31 -20.13
CA ASP A 162 -3.66 -5.60 -18.81
C ASP A 162 -2.57 -5.42 -17.71
N ALA A 163 -1.33 -5.76 -18.04
CA ALA A 163 -0.15 -5.57 -17.21
C ALA A 163 0.03 -4.11 -16.73
N ALA A 164 -0.15 -3.12 -17.61
CA ALA A 164 -0.04 -1.70 -17.26
C ALA A 164 -1.35 -1.11 -16.70
N ALA A 165 -2.50 -1.58 -17.19
CA ALA A 165 -3.82 -1.06 -16.79
C ALA A 165 -4.09 -1.24 -15.28
N GLY A 166 -3.61 -2.34 -14.70
CA GLY A 166 -3.79 -2.65 -13.29
C GLY A 166 -5.22 -3.09 -12.96
N TRP A 167 -5.64 -2.85 -11.71
CA TRP A 167 -6.96 -3.23 -11.23
C TRP A 167 -7.94 -2.07 -11.32
N PHE A 168 -9.19 -2.40 -11.60
CA PHE A 168 -10.30 -1.46 -11.69
C PHE A 168 -11.17 -1.58 -10.45
N PHE A 169 -11.59 -0.46 -9.89
CA PHE A 169 -12.42 -0.44 -8.68
C PHE A 169 -13.68 0.37 -8.91
N GLN A 170 -14.82 -0.22 -8.57
CA GLN A 170 -16.06 0.56 -8.45
C GLN A 170 -15.94 1.50 -7.25
N PHE A 171 -16.61 2.64 -7.31
CA PHE A 171 -16.44 3.67 -6.28
C PHE A 171 -16.79 3.12 -4.88
N ASN A 172 -15.92 3.40 -3.90
CA ASN A 172 -16.07 3.00 -2.52
C ASN A 172 -16.21 1.47 -2.32
N ARG A 173 -15.49 0.69 -3.13
CA ARG A 173 -15.41 -0.79 -3.03
C ARG A 173 -13.96 -1.24 -2.99
N ALA A 174 -13.63 -2.04 -1.97
CA ALA A 174 -12.34 -2.73 -1.87
C ALA A 174 -12.16 -3.81 -2.96
N GLN A 175 -13.25 -4.29 -3.57
CA GLN A 175 -13.21 -5.26 -4.66
C GLN A 175 -12.55 -4.67 -5.91
N GLY A 176 -11.33 -5.14 -6.21
CA GLY A 176 -10.67 -4.87 -7.47
C GLY A 176 -11.07 -5.88 -8.55
N TYR A 177 -10.99 -5.45 -9.80
CA TYR A 177 -11.22 -6.29 -10.98
C TYR A 177 -10.01 -6.20 -11.90
N VAL A 178 -9.53 -7.35 -12.38
CA VAL A 178 -8.64 -7.45 -13.53
C VAL A 178 -9.50 -7.72 -14.76
N ASN A 179 -9.09 -7.20 -15.92
CA ASN A 179 -9.70 -7.58 -17.19
C ASN A 179 -8.60 -7.77 -18.24
N ASP A 180 -8.53 -8.94 -18.86
CA ASP A 180 -7.50 -9.27 -19.86
C ASP A 180 -7.88 -8.83 -21.29
N GLY A 181 -9.00 -8.10 -21.45
CA GLY A 181 -9.59 -7.78 -22.74
C GLY A 181 -10.81 -8.63 -23.07
N THR A 182 -10.96 -9.79 -22.41
CA THR A 182 -12.04 -10.75 -22.63
C THR A 182 -12.75 -11.13 -21.34
N THR A 183 -11.98 -11.43 -20.29
CA THR A 183 -12.46 -12.01 -19.03
C THR A 183 -12.22 -11.04 -17.89
N ARG A 184 -13.28 -10.75 -17.12
CA ARG A 184 -13.17 -10.01 -15.86
C ARG A 184 -12.92 -10.98 -14.71
N THR A 185 -11.89 -10.71 -13.92
CA THR A 185 -11.54 -11.50 -12.73
C THR A 185 -11.52 -10.61 -11.47
N PRO A 186 -12.30 -10.94 -10.43
CA PRO A 186 -13.29 -12.01 -10.40
C PRO A 186 -14.52 -11.67 -11.25
N ASN A 187 -15.20 -12.70 -11.75
CA ASN A 187 -16.45 -12.53 -12.51
C ASN A 187 -17.67 -12.51 -11.57
N THR A 188 -17.61 -11.70 -10.51
CA THR A 188 -18.74 -11.51 -9.60
C THR A 188 -19.86 -10.71 -10.29
N PRO A 189 -21.10 -10.81 -9.80
CA PRO A 189 -22.20 -9.97 -10.27
C PRO A 189 -21.84 -8.49 -10.23
N TRP A 190 -22.12 -7.77 -11.31
CA TRP A 190 -21.80 -6.35 -11.42
C TRP A 190 -22.75 -5.52 -10.56
N ILE A 191 -22.22 -4.59 -9.76
CA ILE A 191 -23.03 -3.76 -8.88
C ILE A 191 -23.52 -2.55 -9.67
N ASN A 192 -24.81 -2.53 -10.00
CA ASN A 192 -25.46 -1.44 -10.71
C ASN A 192 -26.93 -1.33 -10.28
N PRO A 193 -27.39 -0.22 -9.69
CA PRO A 193 -26.64 1.02 -9.41
C PRO A 193 -25.83 0.97 -8.11
N ILE A 194 -24.99 1.99 -7.89
CA ILE A 194 -24.39 2.31 -6.59
C ILE A 194 -24.90 3.70 -6.18
N ASN A 195 -25.71 3.75 -5.12
CA ASN A 195 -26.33 4.97 -4.60
C ASN A 195 -26.02 5.15 -3.11
N GLU A 196 -25.17 6.12 -2.77
CA GLU A 196 -24.75 6.41 -1.40
C GLU A 196 -24.18 7.83 -1.29
N LEU A 197 -24.14 8.41 -0.08
CA LEU A 197 -23.58 9.75 0.18
C LEU A 197 -22.27 9.67 0.98
N LEU A 198 -21.44 8.67 0.67
CA LEU A 198 -20.17 8.44 1.34
C LEU A 198 -19.00 8.68 0.39
N ASN A 199 -17.93 9.27 0.92
CA ASN A 199 -16.59 9.22 0.34
C ASN A 199 -16.00 7.82 0.52
N TRP A 200 -14.87 7.54 -0.13
CA TRP A 200 -14.08 6.35 0.20
C TRP A 200 -13.79 6.32 1.70
N GLN A 201 -14.04 5.19 2.34
CA GLN A 201 -13.70 4.95 3.74
C GLN A 201 -12.39 4.19 3.81
N SER A 202 -11.64 4.30 4.90
CA SER A 202 -10.37 3.57 5.05
C SER A 202 -10.53 2.04 4.90
N ALA A 203 -11.68 1.50 5.30
CA ALA A 203 -12.01 0.08 5.14
C ALA A 203 -12.28 -0.34 3.68
N SER A 204 -12.62 0.61 2.82
CA SER A 204 -12.92 0.38 1.40
C SER A 204 -11.86 0.95 0.47
N ASP A 205 -10.89 1.72 0.96
CA ASP A 205 -9.75 2.29 0.20
C ASP A 205 -8.71 1.20 -0.13
N PRO A 206 -8.57 0.78 -1.40
CA PRO A 206 -7.60 -0.22 -1.83
C PRO A 206 -6.15 0.15 -1.56
N CYS A 207 -5.80 1.43 -1.63
CA CYS A 207 -4.45 1.90 -1.36
C CYS A 207 -4.10 1.66 0.12
N THR A 208 -5.01 2.00 1.02
CA THR A 208 -4.85 1.77 2.47
C THR A 208 -4.81 0.28 2.80
N GLN A 209 -5.74 -0.49 2.24
CA GLN A 209 -5.88 -1.92 2.53
C GLN A 209 -4.70 -2.76 2.03
N LEU A 210 -4.07 -2.36 0.91
CA LEU A 210 -2.98 -3.12 0.30
C LEU A 210 -1.60 -2.61 0.70
N LEU A 211 -1.40 -1.30 0.78
CA LEU A 211 -0.07 -0.69 0.95
C LEU A 211 0.17 -0.16 2.36
N GLY A 212 -0.85 -0.17 3.23
CA GLY A 212 -0.78 0.26 4.61
C GLY A 212 -1.39 1.64 4.86
N ALA A 213 -1.52 2.00 6.15
CA ALA A 213 -2.31 3.14 6.62
C ALA A 213 -1.85 4.51 6.10
N ASP A 214 -0.59 4.65 5.69
CA ASP A 214 -0.06 5.91 5.15
C ASP A 214 -0.40 6.10 3.67
N TRP A 215 -0.87 5.06 2.98
CA TRP A 215 -1.27 5.12 1.58
C TRP A 215 -2.78 5.26 1.44
N ARG A 216 -3.22 6.11 0.51
CA ARG A 216 -4.64 6.35 0.25
C ARG A 216 -4.90 6.76 -1.19
N ILE A 217 -6.17 6.77 -1.57
CA ILE A 217 -6.63 7.40 -2.81
C ILE A 217 -6.44 8.94 -2.71
N PRO A 218 -5.93 9.60 -3.75
CA PRO A 218 -5.81 11.04 -3.81
C PRO A 218 -7.18 11.74 -3.77
N THR A 219 -7.20 12.88 -3.10
CA THR A 219 -8.33 13.79 -3.03
C THR A 219 -8.54 14.53 -4.36
N GLN A 220 -9.70 15.15 -4.55
CA GLN A 220 -9.96 15.93 -5.76
C GLN A 220 -9.04 17.16 -5.88
N PRO A 221 -8.72 17.90 -4.79
CA PRO A 221 -7.72 18.97 -4.83
C PRO A 221 -6.33 18.50 -5.26
N GLU A 222 -5.87 17.32 -4.84
CA GLU A 222 -4.56 16.78 -5.20
C GLU A 222 -4.48 16.43 -6.70
N TRP A 223 -5.51 15.79 -7.23
CA TRP A 223 -5.59 15.53 -8.68
C TRP A 223 -5.72 16.83 -9.50
N ASN A 224 -6.48 17.82 -9.02
CA ASN A 224 -6.59 19.12 -9.68
C ASN A 224 -5.26 19.87 -9.68
N ALA A 225 -4.48 19.80 -8.60
CA ALA A 225 -3.16 20.40 -8.55
C ALA A 225 -2.22 19.77 -9.58
N PHE A 226 -2.17 18.43 -9.65
CA PHE A 226 -1.43 17.70 -10.67
C PHE A 226 -1.85 18.09 -12.11
N LEU A 227 -3.16 18.14 -12.37
CA LEU A 227 -3.70 18.50 -13.67
C LEU A 227 -3.29 19.91 -14.10
N ASN A 228 -3.40 20.89 -13.19
CA ASN A 228 -3.14 22.29 -13.51
C ASN A 228 -1.66 22.68 -13.39
N ALA A 229 -0.82 21.84 -12.80
CA ALA A 229 0.60 22.10 -12.69
C ALA A 229 1.27 22.18 -14.07
N PRO A 230 2.24 23.08 -14.27
CA PRO A 230 3.00 23.17 -15.52
C PRO A 230 3.71 21.85 -15.87
N THR A 231 3.87 21.57 -17.16
CA THR A 231 4.63 20.39 -17.62
C THR A 231 6.10 20.44 -17.17
N SER A 232 6.66 21.63 -17.00
CA SER A 232 8.01 21.83 -16.43
C SER A 232 8.13 21.41 -14.96
N GLN A 233 7.02 21.32 -14.24
CA GLN A 233 6.92 20.79 -12.88
C GLN A 233 6.29 19.39 -12.85
N GLY A 234 6.34 18.67 -13.98
CA GLY A 234 5.84 17.31 -14.06
C GLY A 234 4.32 17.16 -13.90
N GLY A 235 3.56 18.25 -14.10
CA GLY A 235 2.10 18.23 -14.23
C GLY A 235 1.64 18.09 -15.69
N VAL A 236 0.36 18.39 -15.94
CA VAL A 236 -0.28 18.19 -17.27
C VAL A 236 -0.45 19.50 -18.07
N GLY A 237 -0.32 20.67 -17.44
CA GLY A 237 -0.45 21.97 -18.11
C GLY A 237 -1.87 22.51 -18.21
N GLY A 238 -2.80 22.01 -17.38
CA GLY A 238 -4.19 22.49 -17.29
C GLY A 238 -5.14 21.87 -18.31
N ALA A 239 -6.28 22.53 -18.55
CA ALA A 239 -7.38 22.00 -19.37
C ALA A 239 -7.01 21.75 -20.85
N SER A 240 -5.96 22.40 -21.36
CA SER A 240 -5.41 22.17 -22.71
C SER A 240 -4.42 21.01 -22.76
N GLY A 241 -4.01 20.47 -21.61
CA GLY A 241 -3.05 19.37 -21.52
C GLY A 241 -3.63 18.06 -22.03
N LEU A 242 -2.88 17.37 -22.86
CA LEU A 242 -3.30 16.16 -23.54
C LEU A 242 -2.86 14.90 -22.79
N LEU A 243 -3.37 13.75 -23.21
CA LEU A 243 -2.92 12.44 -22.74
C LEU A 243 -1.39 12.26 -22.90
N SER A 244 -0.79 12.84 -23.94
CA SER A 244 0.67 12.84 -24.12
C SER A 244 1.39 13.61 -23.02
N ASP A 245 0.85 14.74 -22.57
CA ASP A 245 1.41 15.54 -21.48
C ASP A 245 1.23 14.81 -20.14
N ALA A 246 0.07 14.18 -19.93
CA ALA A 246 -0.19 13.34 -18.76
C ALA A 246 0.76 12.14 -18.68
N TYR A 247 1.13 11.54 -19.82
CA TYR A 247 2.12 10.47 -19.86
C TYR A 247 3.55 10.97 -19.68
N ALA A 248 3.89 12.14 -20.22
CA ALA A 248 5.19 12.79 -20.02
C ALA A 248 5.38 13.36 -18.60
N SER A 249 4.30 13.51 -17.84
CA SER A 249 4.29 13.98 -16.46
C SER A 249 5.06 13.05 -15.50
N THR A 250 5.32 13.54 -14.29
CA THR A 250 5.97 12.78 -13.21
C THR A 250 5.24 11.47 -12.88
N LEU A 251 3.91 11.44 -13.03
CA LEU A 251 3.07 10.29 -12.69
C LEU A 251 2.94 9.24 -13.81
N LYS A 252 3.40 9.53 -15.04
CA LYS A 252 3.23 8.67 -16.23
C LYS A 252 1.81 8.14 -16.39
N ILE A 253 0.83 9.05 -16.45
CA ILE A 253 -0.56 8.68 -16.64
C ILE A 253 -0.77 8.17 -18.07
N HIS A 254 -1.33 6.97 -18.20
CA HIS A 254 -1.61 6.35 -19.49
C HIS A 254 -3.10 5.99 -19.61
N ALA A 255 -3.53 5.70 -20.84
CA ALA A 255 -4.92 5.33 -21.14
C ALA A 255 -5.23 3.86 -20.83
N GLY A 256 -5.21 3.49 -19.56
CA GLY A 256 -5.57 2.15 -19.08
C GLY A 256 -7.06 1.77 -19.23
N GLY A 257 -7.91 2.74 -19.60
CA GLY A 257 -9.34 2.53 -19.82
C GLY A 257 -10.16 2.41 -18.53
N ASN A 258 -11.32 1.77 -18.64
CA ASN A 258 -12.24 1.53 -17.53
C ASN A 258 -13.07 0.26 -17.74
N LEU A 259 -13.80 -0.14 -16.70
CA LEU A 259 -14.93 -1.06 -16.85
C LEU A 259 -16.26 -0.29 -16.86
N SER A 260 -17.15 -0.68 -17.78
CA SER A 260 -18.49 -0.14 -17.99
C SER A 260 -19.36 -0.21 -16.74
N GLY A 261 -20.09 0.86 -16.43
CA GLY A 261 -21.02 0.85 -15.30
C GLY A 261 -22.22 -0.10 -15.47
N GLY A 262 -22.55 -0.49 -16.70
CA GLY A 262 -23.70 -1.36 -16.99
C GLY A 262 -23.46 -2.82 -16.61
N ASP A 263 -22.32 -3.35 -17.05
CA ASP A 263 -22.02 -4.78 -17.06
C ASP A 263 -20.56 -5.10 -16.68
N GLY A 264 -19.73 -4.08 -16.46
CA GLY A 264 -18.30 -4.19 -16.20
C GLY A 264 -17.47 -4.73 -17.36
N SER A 265 -17.93 -4.54 -18.61
CA SER A 265 -17.11 -4.77 -19.80
C SER A 265 -15.95 -3.77 -19.88
N VAL A 266 -14.78 -4.17 -20.37
CA VAL A 266 -13.66 -3.24 -20.58
C VAL A 266 -13.95 -2.27 -21.73
N GLN A 267 -13.57 -1.00 -21.55
CA GLN A 267 -13.76 0.07 -22.52
C GLN A 267 -12.59 1.07 -22.47
N ASN A 268 -12.44 1.86 -23.54
CA ASN A 268 -11.57 3.04 -23.61
C ASN A 268 -10.05 2.83 -23.39
N ARG A 269 -9.57 1.58 -23.39
CA ARG A 269 -8.13 1.31 -23.42
C ARG A 269 -7.47 1.98 -24.62
N GLY A 270 -6.32 2.59 -24.39
CA GLY A 270 -5.57 3.35 -25.39
C GLY A 270 -6.18 4.70 -25.75
N ASN A 271 -7.35 5.05 -25.19
CA ASN A 271 -8.04 6.30 -25.50
C ASN A 271 -8.17 7.23 -24.28
N PHE A 272 -8.57 6.71 -23.11
CA PHE A 272 -8.74 7.54 -21.90
C PHE A 272 -7.98 6.99 -20.70
N GLY A 273 -7.25 7.88 -20.02
CA GLY A 273 -6.84 7.69 -18.63
C GLY A 273 -7.97 8.16 -17.73
N LEU A 274 -8.54 7.26 -16.93
CA LEU A 274 -9.68 7.54 -16.05
C LEU A 274 -9.30 7.15 -14.62
N PHE A 275 -9.43 8.07 -13.67
CA PHE A 275 -9.01 7.82 -12.28
C PHE A 275 -10.02 8.38 -11.30
N TRP A 276 -10.27 7.65 -10.22
CA TRP A 276 -11.08 8.16 -9.10
C TRP A 276 -10.30 9.17 -8.27
N SER A 277 -11.02 10.16 -7.72
CA SER A 277 -10.63 10.78 -6.45
C SER A 277 -11.30 10.06 -5.28
N SER A 278 -10.87 10.38 -4.06
CA SER A 278 -11.44 9.82 -2.83
C SER A 278 -12.82 10.41 -2.46
N GLU A 279 -13.32 11.38 -3.21
CA GLU A 279 -14.47 12.21 -2.85
C GLU A 279 -15.70 11.91 -3.72
N GLN A 280 -16.86 11.84 -3.06
CA GLN A 280 -18.16 11.73 -3.73
C GLN A 280 -18.68 13.10 -4.16
N ASN A 281 -19.49 13.13 -5.23
CA ASN A 281 -20.11 14.36 -5.73
C ASN A 281 -21.62 14.39 -5.47
N SER A 282 -22.30 13.25 -5.65
CA SER A 282 -23.72 13.10 -5.36
C SER A 282 -24.07 11.66 -4.95
N ASN A 283 -25.35 11.36 -4.78
CA ASN A 283 -25.77 10.00 -4.43
C ASN A 283 -25.26 8.93 -5.40
N ASN A 284 -25.16 9.24 -6.70
CA ASN A 284 -24.81 8.29 -7.74
C ASN A 284 -23.53 8.63 -8.51
N THR A 285 -22.90 9.79 -8.23
CA THR A 285 -21.65 10.20 -8.89
C THR A 285 -20.53 10.54 -7.90
N ALA A 286 -19.30 10.41 -8.37
CA ALA A 286 -18.09 10.73 -7.63
C ALA A 286 -17.07 11.48 -8.49
N GLY A 287 -16.16 12.19 -7.81
CA GLY A 287 -15.08 12.92 -8.45
C GLY A 287 -14.13 11.96 -9.17
N SER A 288 -13.79 12.30 -10.40
CA SER A 288 -12.87 11.53 -11.24
C SER A 288 -12.15 12.45 -12.21
N PHE A 289 -11.10 11.93 -12.84
CA PHE A 289 -10.27 12.69 -13.76
C PHE A 289 -10.16 11.94 -15.08
N ARG A 290 -10.33 12.68 -16.18
CA ARG A 290 -10.16 12.18 -17.53
C ARG A 290 -8.93 12.83 -18.15
N PHE A 291 -8.05 11.99 -18.68
CA PHE A 291 -6.92 12.38 -19.52
C PHE A 291 -7.16 11.82 -20.93
N SER A 292 -7.15 12.68 -21.95
CA SER A 292 -7.52 12.28 -23.31
C SER A 292 -6.68 12.97 -24.39
N PRO A 293 -6.66 12.44 -25.63
CA PRO A 293 -5.95 13.06 -26.74
C PRO A 293 -6.44 14.46 -27.13
N ILE A 294 -7.60 14.90 -26.64
CA ILE A 294 -8.23 16.18 -26.97
C ILE A 294 -8.36 17.12 -25.77
N GLY A 295 -7.76 16.76 -24.63
CA GLY A 295 -7.78 17.56 -23.39
C GLY A 295 -8.00 16.71 -22.14
N SER A 296 -7.57 17.25 -21.01
CA SER A 296 -7.62 16.60 -19.70
C SER A 296 -8.34 17.48 -18.70
N PHE A 297 -9.28 16.92 -17.94
CA PHE A 297 -10.17 17.70 -17.10
C PHE A 297 -10.80 16.86 -15.97
N PRO A 298 -11.18 17.50 -14.85
CA PRO A 298 -12.00 16.86 -13.82
C PRO A 298 -13.38 16.54 -14.40
N VAL A 299 -13.94 15.39 -14.01
CA VAL A 299 -15.29 14.95 -14.38
C VAL A 299 -15.97 14.29 -13.19
N ASN A 300 -17.29 14.19 -13.24
CA ASN A 300 -18.05 13.34 -12.33
C ASN A 300 -18.47 12.08 -13.07
N ALA A 301 -18.13 10.92 -12.53
CA ALA A 301 -18.52 9.64 -13.10
C ALA A 301 -19.51 8.92 -12.19
N THR A 302 -20.41 8.11 -12.77
CA THR A 302 -21.34 7.33 -11.97
C THR A 302 -20.60 6.23 -11.20
N LYS A 303 -20.99 6.02 -9.94
CA LYS A 303 -20.24 5.21 -8.96
C LYS A 303 -20.11 3.73 -9.36
N ASN A 304 -20.99 3.25 -10.25
CA ASN A 304 -20.98 1.89 -10.80
C ASN A 304 -19.91 1.65 -11.87
N PHE A 305 -19.29 2.67 -12.47
CA PHE A 305 -18.08 2.46 -13.29
C PHE A 305 -16.93 1.95 -12.42
N ALA A 306 -15.99 1.22 -13.01
CA ALA A 306 -14.73 0.90 -12.32
C ALA A 306 -13.55 1.53 -13.03
N TYR A 307 -12.77 2.32 -12.29
CA TYR A 307 -11.58 3.01 -12.77
C TYR A 307 -10.32 2.50 -12.06
N PRO A 308 -9.15 2.57 -12.73
CA PRO A 308 -7.87 2.42 -12.06
C PRO A 308 -7.66 3.43 -10.92
N LEU A 309 -6.77 3.07 -10.00
CA LEU A 309 -6.34 3.93 -8.89
C LEU A 309 -4.85 4.26 -9.00
N ARG A 310 -4.50 5.48 -8.59
CA ARG A 310 -3.14 5.87 -8.19
C ARG A 310 -3.16 6.15 -6.72
N CYS A 311 -2.18 5.63 -5.99
CA CYS A 311 -2.07 5.85 -4.55
C CYS A 311 -1.07 6.96 -4.27
N ILE A 312 -1.38 7.76 -3.26
CA ILE A 312 -0.50 8.78 -2.68
C ILE A 312 -0.17 8.37 -1.24
N CYS A 313 1.05 8.67 -0.80
CA CYS A 313 1.50 8.41 0.55
C CYS A 313 1.54 9.72 1.37
N ASP A 314 1.00 9.66 2.58
CA ASP A 314 1.18 10.66 3.64
C ASP A 314 2.33 10.29 4.59
N CYS A 315 3.17 9.33 4.20
CA CYS A 315 4.37 8.95 4.94
C CYS A 315 5.38 10.11 4.95
N GLN A 316 5.51 10.76 6.11
CA GLN A 316 6.58 11.69 6.46
C GLN A 316 7.22 11.26 7.78
#